data_AF-A0A257MHQ2-F1
#
_entry.id   AF-A0A257MHQ2-F1
#
_cell.length_a   1.000
_cell.length_b   1.000
_cell.length_c   1.000
_cell.angle_alpha   90.00
_cell.angle_beta   90.00
_cell.angle_gamma   90.00
#
_symmetry.space_group_name_H-M   'P 1'
#
loop_
_entity.id
_entity.type
_entity.pdbx_description
1 polymer ?
#
loop_
_entity_poly.entity_id
_entity_poly.type
_entity_poly.pdbx_seq_one_letter_code
_entity_poly.pdbx_strand_id
1 'polypeptide(L)'
;RKCMISQAGPEEITLELVGVRFNQRKGEYICLARSMFSSISLRDTLATFSGAAAAREWLVQNVKGLGYKEASHFLRNIGLGGELAILDRHILKNLTLLGVIDEPPSSPTKKMYLEIERKMTAFSSQSKIPMAHLDLLLWYKEAGEVFK
;
A
#
# COMPACT_ATOMS: atom_id res chain seq x y z
N ARG A 1 -26.02 11.05 3.16
CA ARG A 1 -24.82 10.18 3.34
C ARG A 1 -23.72 10.75 4.25
N LYS A 2 -23.91 11.89 4.96
CA LYS A 2 -22.85 12.56 5.75
C LYS A 2 -22.37 11.82 7.02
N CYS A 3 -23.11 10.83 7.53
CA CYS A 3 -22.79 10.14 8.80
C CYS A 3 -22.15 8.75 8.64
N MET A 4 -21.97 8.25 7.42
CA MET A 4 -21.47 6.88 7.23
C MET A 4 -20.02 6.71 7.67
N ILE A 5 -19.17 7.69 7.38
CA ILE A 5 -17.76 7.62 7.75
C ILE A 5 -17.62 7.54 9.26
N SER A 6 -18.43 8.25 10.04
CA SER A 6 -18.32 8.29 11.50
C SER A 6 -19.04 7.16 12.23
N GLN A 7 -20.15 6.63 11.71
CA GLN A 7 -21.04 5.77 12.51
C GLN A 7 -21.52 4.47 11.83
N ALA A 8 -21.39 4.31 10.52
CA ALA A 8 -21.99 3.17 9.82
C ALA A 8 -21.36 1.82 10.21
N GLY A 9 -22.17 0.82 10.51
CA GLY A 9 -21.71 -0.54 10.80
C GLY A 9 -21.17 -1.28 9.55
N PRO A 10 -20.55 -2.46 9.71
CA PRO A 10 -19.98 -3.23 8.60
C PRO A 10 -20.99 -3.54 7.48
N GLU A 11 -22.24 -3.84 7.82
CA GLU A 11 -23.31 -4.14 6.86
C GLU A 11 -23.66 -2.92 6.00
N GLU A 12 -23.85 -1.76 6.64
CA GLU A 12 -24.14 -0.49 5.95
C GLU A 12 -22.99 -0.07 5.03
N ILE A 13 -21.73 -0.24 5.46
CA ILE A 13 -20.57 0.01 4.60
C ILE A 13 -20.57 -0.96 3.42
N THR A 14 -20.87 -2.24 3.66
CA THR A 14 -20.87 -3.28 2.62
C THR A 14 -21.90 -2.98 1.52
N LEU A 15 -23.08 -2.46 1.88
CA LEU A 15 -24.12 -2.06 0.93
C LEU A 15 -23.66 -0.96 -0.04
N GLU A 16 -22.70 -0.13 0.38
CA GLU A 16 -22.14 0.96 -0.44
C GLU A 16 -20.93 0.53 -1.27
N LEU A 17 -20.33 -0.62 -0.95
CA LEU A 17 -19.23 -1.22 -1.71
C LEU A 17 -19.75 -2.05 -2.91
N VAL A 18 -20.67 -1.46 -3.68
CA VAL A 18 -21.28 -2.09 -4.87
C VAL A 18 -20.22 -2.35 -5.93
N GLY A 19 -20.18 -3.56 -6.49
CA GLY A 19 -19.19 -3.97 -7.49
C GLY A 19 -17.78 -4.26 -6.94
N VAL A 20 -17.55 -4.09 -5.63
CA VAL A 20 -16.25 -4.35 -4.99
C VAL A 20 -16.17 -5.80 -4.53
N ARG A 21 -15.18 -6.55 -5.05
CA ARG A 21 -14.90 -7.91 -4.54
C ARG A 21 -14.44 -7.88 -3.08
N PHE A 22 -14.80 -8.93 -2.34
CA PHE A 22 -14.53 -9.09 -0.91
C PHE A 22 -15.10 -7.94 -0.05
N ASN A 23 -16.23 -7.35 -0.47
CA ASN A 23 -16.88 -6.21 0.18
C ASN A 23 -17.17 -6.45 1.66
N GLN A 24 -17.65 -7.63 2.06
CA GLN A 24 -17.94 -7.96 3.47
C GLN A 24 -16.70 -7.76 4.35
N ARG A 25 -15.57 -8.39 3.99
CA ARG A 25 -14.29 -8.24 4.73
C ARG A 25 -13.79 -6.80 4.71
N LYS A 26 -13.95 -6.09 3.60
CA LYS A 26 -13.55 -4.68 3.50
C LYS A 26 -14.40 -3.79 4.42
N GLY A 27 -15.71 -4.02 4.50
CA GLY A 27 -16.60 -3.33 5.43
C GLY A 27 -16.18 -3.53 6.88
N GLU A 28 -15.89 -4.77 7.27
CA GLU A 28 -15.36 -5.09 8.61
C GLU A 28 -14.03 -4.37 8.88
N TYR A 29 -13.07 -4.43 7.96
CA TYR A 29 -11.74 -3.84 8.17
C TYR A 29 -11.79 -2.32 8.29
N ILE A 30 -12.66 -1.66 7.52
CA ILE A 30 -12.90 -0.21 7.63
C ILE A 30 -13.44 0.13 9.02
N CYS A 31 -14.43 -0.61 9.52
CA CYS A 31 -14.97 -0.39 10.87
C CYS A 31 -13.93 -0.60 11.96
N LEU A 32 -13.11 -1.65 11.86
CA LEU A 32 -12.03 -1.92 12.82
C LEU A 32 -10.98 -0.81 12.83
N ALA A 33 -10.51 -0.39 11.64
CA ALA A 33 -9.57 0.72 11.53
C ALA A 33 -10.17 2.01 12.10
N ARG A 34 -11.43 2.32 11.79
CA ARG A 34 -12.12 3.49 12.34
C ARG A 34 -12.20 3.45 13.88
N SER A 35 -12.55 2.31 14.46
CA SER A 35 -12.62 2.15 15.92
C SER A 35 -11.25 2.31 16.59
N MET A 36 -10.18 1.84 15.94
CA MET A 36 -8.82 2.04 16.42
C MET A 36 -8.48 3.55 16.42
N PHE A 37 -8.68 4.20 15.28
CA PHE A 37 -8.29 5.60 15.08
C PHE A 37 -9.29 6.64 15.63
N SER A 38 -10.40 6.20 16.23
CA SER A 38 -11.23 7.05 17.09
C SER A 38 -10.62 7.21 18.49
N SER A 39 -9.77 6.26 18.90
CA SER A 39 -9.15 6.23 20.23
C SER A 39 -7.71 6.75 20.20
N ILE A 40 -7.03 6.61 19.06
CA ILE A 40 -5.66 7.12 18.84
C ILE A 40 -5.59 7.94 17.55
N SER A 41 -4.79 9.00 17.56
CA SER A 41 -4.53 9.81 16.37
C SER A 41 -3.61 9.05 15.40
N LEU A 42 -4.08 8.77 14.19
CA LEU A 42 -3.26 8.16 13.13
C LEU A 42 -2.03 9.03 12.80
N ARG A 43 -2.22 10.35 12.71
CA ARG A 43 -1.14 11.29 12.42
C ARG A 43 -0.05 11.23 13.49
N ASP A 44 -0.44 11.33 14.75
CA ASP A 44 0.51 11.39 15.86
C ASP A 44 1.20 10.04 16.03
N THR A 45 0.46 8.94 15.84
CA THR A 45 1.04 7.60 15.82
C THR A 45 2.12 7.48 14.76
N LEU A 46 1.86 7.89 13.52
CA LEU A 46 2.84 7.82 12.43
C LEU A 46 4.05 8.73 12.67
N ALA A 47 3.85 9.87 13.34
CA ALA A 47 4.92 10.81 13.69
C ALA A 47 5.90 10.26 14.75
N THR A 48 5.54 9.22 15.50
CA THR A 48 6.44 8.59 16.47
C THR A 48 7.55 7.74 15.84
N PHE A 49 7.41 7.36 14.57
CA PHE A 49 8.38 6.49 13.90
C PHE A 49 9.49 7.30 13.23
N SER A 50 10.70 6.75 13.26
CA SER A 50 11.89 7.37 12.65
C SER A 50 11.85 7.47 11.12
N GLY A 51 10.92 6.78 10.46
CA GLY A 51 10.77 6.85 9.02
C GLY A 51 9.69 5.92 8.45
N ALA A 52 9.49 6.02 7.14
CA ALA A 52 8.44 5.33 6.40
C ALA A 52 8.46 3.81 6.58
N ALA A 53 9.64 3.20 6.59
CA ALA A 53 9.78 1.75 6.75
C ALA A 53 9.29 1.27 8.12
N ALA A 54 9.62 1.98 9.20
CA ALA A 54 9.17 1.65 10.55
C ALA A 54 7.65 1.89 10.71
N ALA A 55 7.14 2.99 10.15
CA ALA A 55 5.70 3.26 10.11
C ALA A 55 4.94 2.16 9.34
N ARG A 56 5.50 1.67 8.22
CA ARG A 56 4.92 0.56 7.45
C ARG A 56 4.85 -0.71 8.28
N GLU A 57 5.93 -1.07 8.96
CA GLU A 57 5.95 -2.27 9.83
C GLU A 57 4.85 -2.21 10.88
N TRP A 58 4.67 -1.06 11.51
CA TRP A 58 3.60 -0.88 12.49
C TRP A 58 2.21 -1.00 11.86
N LEU A 59 1.97 -0.37 10.70
CA LEU A 59 0.69 -0.46 9.99
C LEU A 59 0.35 -1.91 9.62
N VAL A 60 1.31 -2.66 9.08
CA VAL A 60 1.12 -4.07 8.69
C VAL A 60 0.78 -4.95 9.90
N GLN A 61 1.38 -4.67 11.06
CA GLN A 61 1.16 -5.47 12.27
C GLN A 61 -0.15 -5.12 12.98
N ASN A 62 -0.60 -3.86 12.93
CA ASN A 62 -1.66 -3.36 13.79
C ASN A 62 -2.98 -3.08 13.05
N VAL A 63 -2.95 -2.84 11.74
CA VAL A 63 -4.15 -2.49 10.96
C VAL A 63 -4.57 -3.67 10.09
N LYS A 64 -5.67 -4.31 10.49
CA LYS A 64 -6.22 -5.47 9.78
C LYS A 64 -6.56 -5.11 8.33
N GLY A 65 -6.04 -5.91 7.40
CA GLY A 65 -6.23 -5.71 5.96
C GLY A 65 -5.13 -4.92 5.26
N LEU A 66 -4.15 -4.37 5.99
CA LEU A 66 -2.95 -3.80 5.38
C LEU A 66 -1.83 -4.84 5.30
N GLY A 67 -1.47 -5.24 4.08
CA GLY A 67 -0.19 -5.88 3.79
C GLY A 67 0.89 -4.86 3.49
N TYR A 68 2.10 -5.33 3.14
CA TYR A 68 3.22 -4.44 2.80
C TYR A 68 2.89 -3.50 1.65
N LYS A 69 2.26 -4.01 0.59
CA LYS A 69 1.85 -3.21 -0.56
C LYS A 69 0.84 -2.15 -0.15
N GLU A 70 -0.24 -2.54 0.54
CA GLU A 70 -1.27 -1.59 0.97
C GLU A 70 -0.74 -0.54 1.94
N ALA A 71 0.14 -0.90 2.87
CA ALA A 71 0.76 0.02 3.81
C ALA A 71 1.77 0.96 3.14
N SER A 72 2.62 0.46 2.24
CA SER A 72 3.49 1.29 1.40
C SER A 72 2.67 2.29 0.57
N HIS A 73 1.60 1.81 -0.07
CA HIS A 73 0.72 2.62 -0.91
C HIS A 73 0.03 3.72 -0.11
N PHE A 74 -0.50 3.37 1.06
CA PHE A 74 -1.08 4.35 1.99
C PHE A 74 -0.07 5.44 2.37
N LEU A 75 1.14 5.05 2.81
CA LEU A 75 2.18 6.00 3.21
C LEU A 75 2.62 6.91 2.05
N ARG A 76 2.76 6.37 0.82
CA ARG A 76 3.06 7.16 -0.37
C ARG A 76 1.97 8.21 -0.59
N ASN A 77 0.71 7.80 -0.52
CA ASN A 77 -0.43 8.67 -0.83
C ASN A 77 -0.63 9.81 0.17
N ILE A 78 -0.08 9.71 1.37
CA ILE A 78 -0.04 10.80 2.35
C ILE A 78 1.29 11.55 2.39
N GLY A 79 2.20 11.28 1.44
CA GLY A 79 3.49 11.97 1.31
C GLY A 79 4.60 11.48 2.22
N LEU A 80 4.41 10.37 2.94
CA LEU A 80 5.39 9.82 3.88
C LEU A 80 6.17 8.61 3.33
N GLY A 81 5.78 8.07 2.17
CA GLY A 81 6.29 6.80 1.63
C GLY A 81 7.09 6.90 0.34
N GLY A 82 7.71 8.05 0.03
CA GLY A 82 8.37 8.28 -1.25
C GLY A 82 9.49 7.28 -1.62
N GLU A 83 10.13 6.70 -0.61
CA GLU A 83 11.21 5.71 -0.75
C GLU A 83 10.73 4.25 -0.64
N LEU A 84 9.43 4.02 -0.42
CA LEU A 84 8.88 2.66 -0.28
C LEU A 84 8.43 2.11 -1.63
N ALA A 85 8.69 0.83 -1.88
CA ALA A 85 8.14 0.13 -3.02
C ALA A 85 6.66 -0.21 -2.79
N ILE A 86 5.86 -0.05 -3.85
CA ILE A 86 4.49 -0.55 -3.95
C ILE A 86 4.51 -1.73 -4.92
N LEU A 87 4.76 -2.94 -4.41
CA LEU A 87 4.95 -4.12 -5.26
C LEU A 87 3.62 -4.81 -5.55
N ASP A 88 2.90 -4.30 -6.56
CA ASP A 88 1.73 -4.98 -7.11
C ASP A 88 2.06 -5.85 -8.34
N ARG A 89 1.03 -6.49 -8.92
CA ARG A 89 1.20 -7.39 -10.07
C ARG A 89 1.79 -6.71 -11.32
N HIS A 90 1.50 -5.45 -11.56
CA HIS A 90 1.97 -4.70 -12.73
C HIS A 90 3.41 -4.23 -12.50
N ILE A 91 3.73 -3.75 -11.29
CA ILE A 91 5.10 -3.41 -10.90
C ILE A 91 5.99 -4.65 -10.98
N LEU A 92 5.57 -5.77 -10.37
CA LEU A 92 6.34 -7.02 -10.42
C LEU A 92 6.56 -7.50 -11.85
N LYS A 93 5.53 -7.45 -12.71
CA LYS A 93 5.67 -7.79 -14.14
C LYS A 93 6.72 -6.91 -14.83
N ASN A 94 6.68 -5.59 -14.61
CA ASN A 94 7.67 -4.69 -15.21
C ASN A 94 9.09 -4.93 -14.68
N LEU A 95 9.24 -5.20 -13.39
CA LEU A 95 10.56 -5.53 -12.81
C LEU A 95 11.15 -6.80 -13.44
N THR A 96 10.30 -7.79 -13.77
CA THR A 96 10.73 -8.96 -14.54
C THR A 96 11.16 -8.59 -15.96
N LEU A 97 10.37 -7.78 -16.68
CA LEU A 97 10.71 -7.32 -18.04
C LEU A 97 12.01 -6.50 -18.08
N LEU A 98 12.31 -5.77 -17.01
CA LEU A 98 13.53 -4.97 -16.86
C LEU A 98 14.72 -5.79 -16.35
N GLY A 99 14.55 -7.08 -16.05
CA GLY A 99 15.61 -7.95 -15.50
C GLY A 99 16.01 -7.61 -14.07
N VAL A 100 15.18 -6.88 -13.32
CA VAL A 100 15.43 -6.56 -11.90
C VAL A 100 15.16 -7.77 -11.00
N ILE A 101 14.20 -8.62 -11.39
CA ILE A 101 13.88 -9.91 -10.77
C ILE A 101 13.66 -10.97 -11.85
N ASP A 102 13.92 -12.23 -11.55
CA ASP A 102 13.80 -13.31 -12.54
C ASP A 102 12.33 -13.64 -12.86
N GLU A 103 11.48 -13.70 -11.83
CA GLU A 103 10.06 -13.98 -11.97
C GLU A 103 9.23 -13.32 -10.85
N PRO A 104 7.94 -13.02 -11.08
CA PRO A 104 7.08 -12.47 -10.05
C PRO A 104 6.69 -13.56 -9.03
N PRO A 105 6.83 -13.31 -7.71
CA PRO A 105 6.40 -14.27 -6.70
C PRO A 105 4.87 -14.42 -6.70
N SER A 106 4.39 -15.66 -6.58
CA SER A 106 2.96 -15.96 -6.49
C SER A 106 2.30 -15.36 -5.24
N SER A 107 3.01 -15.39 -4.11
CA SER A 107 2.63 -14.72 -2.87
C SER A 107 3.89 -14.28 -2.10
N PRO A 108 4.24 -12.98 -2.10
CA PRO A 108 5.46 -12.52 -1.45
C PRO A 108 5.36 -12.62 0.07
N THR A 109 6.29 -13.34 0.69
CA THR A 109 6.53 -13.25 2.14
C THR A 109 7.12 -11.87 2.46
N LYS A 110 7.11 -11.45 3.73
CA LYS A 110 7.81 -10.24 4.20
C LYS A 110 9.26 -10.18 3.69
N LYS A 111 10.00 -11.29 3.83
CA LYS A 111 11.41 -11.37 3.40
C LYS A 111 11.55 -11.13 1.90
N MET A 112 10.70 -11.77 1.10
CA MET A 112 10.70 -11.63 -0.36
C MET A 112 10.31 -10.20 -0.78
N TYR A 113 9.29 -9.62 -0.16
CA TYR A 113 8.87 -8.24 -0.43
C TYR A 113 10.03 -7.26 -0.22
N LEU A 114 10.70 -7.35 0.93
CA LEU A 114 11.84 -6.48 1.24
C LEU A 114 13.06 -6.74 0.35
N GLU A 115 13.24 -7.96 -0.14
CA GLU A 115 14.30 -8.26 -1.11
C GLU A 115 14.02 -7.60 -2.47
N ILE A 116 12.81 -7.74 -2.99
CA ILE A 116 12.41 -7.12 -4.26
C ILE A 116 12.44 -5.59 -4.14
N GLU A 117 12.00 -5.02 -3.01
CA GLU A 117 12.10 -3.59 -2.73
C GLU A 117 13.56 -3.11 -2.78
N ARG A 118 14.52 -3.85 -2.18
CA ARG A 118 15.95 -3.51 -2.28
C ARG A 118 16.46 -3.54 -3.72
N LYS A 119 16.07 -4.55 -4.51
CA LYS A 119 16.43 -4.66 -5.94
C LYS A 119 15.87 -3.48 -6.74
N MET A 120 14.61 -3.13 -6.52
CA MET A 120 13.97 -1.98 -7.17
C MET A 120 14.60 -0.64 -6.73
N THR A 121 15.00 -0.51 -5.46
CA THR A 121 15.72 0.68 -4.94
C THR A 121 17.08 0.85 -5.62
N ALA A 122 17.82 -0.25 -5.79
CA ALA A 122 19.09 -0.25 -6.52
C ALA A 122 18.88 0.15 -7.99
N PHE A 123 17.84 -0.37 -8.64
CA PHE A 123 17.48 -0.01 -10.02
C PHE A 123 17.06 1.47 -10.14
N SER A 124 16.28 1.98 -9.19
CA SER A 124 15.92 3.40 -9.09
C SER A 124 17.17 4.28 -9.01
N SER A 125 18.14 3.90 -8.19
CA SER A 125 19.42 4.61 -8.06
C SER A 125 20.24 4.58 -9.36
N GLN A 126 20.32 3.41 -10.02
CA GLN A 126 21.05 3.23 -11.28
C GLN A 126 20.42 4.03 -12.44
N SER A 127 19.10 4.02 -12.53
CA SER A 127 18.34 4.74 -13.56
C SER A 127 18.22 6.24 -13.27
N LYS A 128 18.59 6.69 -12.07
CA LYS A 128 18.42 8.07 -11.58
C LYS A 128 16.96 8.54 -11.60
N ILE A 129 16.03 7.60 -11.47
CA ILE A 129 14.59 7.87 -11.37
C ILE A 129 14.19 7.63 -9.91
N PRO A 130 13.70 8.65 -9.18
CA PRO A 130 13.24 8.47 -7.79
C PRO A 130 12.21 7.35 -7.66
N MET A 131 12.24 6.63 -6.54
CA MET A 131 11.40 5.46 -6.31
C MET A 131 9.90 5.73 -6.53
N ALA A 132 9.39 6.84 -5.98
CA ALA A 132 8.02 7.28 -6.20
C ALA A 132 7.66 7.57 -7.66
N HIS A 133 8.61 8.05 -8.46
CA HIS A 133 8.40 8.32 -9.89
C HIS A 133 8.48 7.04 -10.71
N LEU A 134 9.37 6.12 -10.32
CA LEU A 134 9.50 4.82 -10.96
C LEU A 134 8.20 4.01 -10.81
N ASP A 135 7.59 4.03 -9.63
CA ASP A 135 6.26 3.44 -9.40
C ASP A 135 5.21 3.96 -10.40
N LEU A 136 5.06 5.29 -10.50
CA LEU A 136 4.10 5.92 -11.41
C LEU A 136 4.39 5.61 -12.89
N LEU A 137 5.68 5.59 -13.27
CA LEU A 137 6.12 5.27 -14.63
C LEU A 137 5.76 3.83 -15.02
N LEU A 138 6.10 2.86 -14.16
CA LEU A 138 5.83 1.46 -14.42
C LEU A 138 4.34 1.14 -14.40
N TRP A 139 3.58 1.85 -13.56
CA TRP A 139 2.12 1.78 -13.56
C TRP A 139 1.52 2.31 -14.86
N TYR A 140 1.92 3.51 -15.28
CA TYR A 140 1.46 4.13 -16.53
C TYR A 140 1.74 3.24 -17.75
N LYS A 141 2.93 2.62 -17.79
CA LYS A 141 3.31 1.70 -18.87
C LYS A 141 2.33 0.52 -19.04
N GLU A 142 1.67 0.07 -17.98
CA GLU A 142 0.75 -1.06 -18.01
C GLU A 142 -0.73 -0.63 -18.09
N ALA A 143 -1.12 0.42 -17.36
CA ALA A 143 -2.51 0.86 -17.26
C ALA A 143 -2.90 1.89 -18.33
N GLY A 144 -1.94 2.58 -18.95
CA GLY A 144 -2.19 3.70 -19.87
C GLY A 144 -2.67 4.98 -19.19
N GLU A 145 -2.77 4.99 -17.86
CA GLU A 145 -3.15 6.13 -17.05
C GLU A 145 -2.27 6.23 -15.81
N VAL A 146 -2.04 7.45 -15.34
CA VAL A 146 -1.40 7.69 -14.05
C VAL A 146 -2.48 7.75 -12.99
N PHE A 147 -2.48 6.76 -12.10
CA PHE A 147 -3.32 6.78 -10.90
C PHE A 147 -2.46 7.04 -9.65
N LYS A 148 -3.11 7.09 -8.49
CA LYS A 148 -2.47 7.28 -7.19
C LYS A 148 -2.14 5.96 -6.50
#